data_AF-A0A3M1QZZ7-F1
#
_entry.id   AF-A0A3M1QZZ7-F1
#
_cell.length_a   1.000
_cell.length_b   1.000
_cell.length_c   1.000
_cell.angle_alpha   90.00
_cell.angle_beta   90.00
_cell.angle_gamma   90.00
#
_symmetry.space_group_name_H-M   'P 1'
#
loop_
_entity.id
_entity.type
_entity.pdbx_description
1 polymer ?
#
loop_
_entity_poly.entity_id
_entity_poly.type
_entity_poly.pdbx_seq_one_letter_code
_entity_poly.pdbx_strand_id
1 'polypeptide(L)'
;MPGDDALSRACQAGIGAFLLLIGLCLGGVGLYALLLTPTFAVDSSFSALPARPTQIEDLDLEASFWQRFPEFFLPHSERRWWQMQEAVYQVLETRRTVTITWITRNGEPQEQSVRIARPSLTTVLKRTWLIYWVAVLYLVSAVSVFRRHRSLPGSLLAFFLLFGALYFLSAAPVVGRGITLPPRYFKLFIMALYIAAGGLITLVHFAFVFPAPKGILRRFPRLPLLCYGYFFLTVTLYLSGITAFGSTFPFLCFWTLLLIATLLHSLWTEGDRFLRKQISLSLMAPLLVGLFFILFHLLPGVLGTTPMPFTHFALFSLLLPFTLPSALDNLRLYQERLQVEHTSRQERERMRWDLHDT
;
A
#
# COMPACT_ATOMS: atom_id res chain seq x y z
N MET A 1 -7.86 3.07 -35.55
CA MET A 1 -8.16 4.53 -35.52
C MET A 1 -7.17 5.20 -34.57
N PRO A 2 -6.26 6.06 -35.06
CA PRO A 2 -5.17 6.64 -34.27
C PRO A 2 -5.59 7.77 -33.29
N GLY A 3 -6.83 8.26 -33.36
CA GLY A 3 -7.35 9.34 -32.51
C GLY A 3 -7.68 8.94 -31.07
N ASP A 4 -8.27 7.75 -30.87
CA ASP A 4 -8.69 7.27 -29.54
C ASP A 4 -7.50 6.99 -28.61
N ASP A 5 -6.38 6.53 -29.17
CA ASP A 5 -5.17 6.25 -28.39
C ASP A 5 -4.52 7.53 -27.86
N ALA A 6 -4.56 8.64 -28.60
CA ALA A 6 -3.95 9.90 -28.15
C ALA A 6 -4.70 10.51 -26.96
N LEU A 7 -6.04 10.52 -27.02
CA LEU A 7 -6.89 11.04 -25.95
C LEU A 7 -6.79 10.17 -24.67
N SER A 8 -6.83 8.85 -24.83
CA SER A 8 -6.65 7.90 -23.73
C SER A 8 -5.28 8.07 -23.05
N ARG A 9 -4.21 8.32 -23.82
CA ARG A 9 -2.86 8.56 -23.30
C ARG A 9 -2.74 9.88 -22.54
N ALA A 10 -3.31 10.97 -23.06
CA ALA A 10 -3.31 12.25 -22.36
C ALA A 10 -4.05 12.15 -21.01
N CYS A 11 -5.18 11.43 -21.00
CA CYS A 11 -5.95 11.16 -19.78
C CYS A 11 -5.12 10.35 -18.76
N GLN A 12 -4.47 9.26 -19.18
CA GLN A 12 -3.62 8.46 -18.29
C GLN A 12 -2.44 9.26 -17.72
N ALA A 13 -1.79 10.09 -18.55
CA ALA A 13 -0.69 10.93 -18.11
C ALA A 13 -1.16 12.01 -17.12
N GLY A 14 -2.32 12.60 -17.36
CA GLY A 14 -2.96 13.55 -16.45
C GLY A 14 -3.28 12.92 -15.09
N ILE A 15 -3.88 11.72 -15.08
CA ILE A 15 -4.18 10.99 -13.83
C ILE A 15 -2.88 10.63 -13.11
N GLY A 16 -1.86 10.15 -13.81
CA GLY A 16 -0.56 9.83 -13.22
C GLY A 16 0.12 11.04 -12.58
N ALA A 17 0.14 12.19 -13.28
CA ALA A 17 0.69 13.43 -12.75
C ALA A 17 -0.09 13.94 -11.52
N PHE A 18 -1.42 13.85 -11.57
CA PHE A 18 -2.29 14.21 -10.46
C PHE A 18 -2.03 13.35 -9.22
N LEU A 19 -1.95 12.03 -9.37
CA LEU A 19 -1.64 11.11 -8.26
C LEU A 19 -0.23 11.35 -7.69
N LEU A 20 0.74 11.66 -8.54
CA LEU A 20 2.09 12.01 -8.11
C LEU A 20 2.11 13.32 -7.29
N LEU A 21 1.39 14.34 -7.75
CA LEU A 21 1.24 15.60 -7.01
C LEU A 21 0.56 15.38 -5.65
N ILE A 22 -0.53 14.61 -5.61
CA ILE A 22 -1.21 14.23 -4.37
C ILE A 22 -0.23 13.53 -3.41
N GLY A 23 0.56 12.59 -3.91
CA GLY A 23 1.56 11.88 -3.12
C GLY A 23 2.57 12.85 -2.49
N LEU A 24 3.16 13.75 -3.28
CA LEU A 24 4.11 14.74 -2.78
C LEU A 24 3.49 15.66 -1.72
N CYS A 25 2.26 16.13 -1.95
CA CYS A 25 1.52 16.94 -1.00
C CYS A 25 1.26 16.17 0.32
N LEU A 26 0.79 14.93 0.25
CA LEU A 26 0.56 14.08 1.43
C LEU A 26 1.86 13.79 2.18
N GLY A 27 2.98 13.61 1.48
CA GLY A 27 4.29 13.45 2.11
C GLY A 27 4.68 14.66 2.96
N GLY A 28 4.55 15.87 2.38
CA GLY A 28 4.82 17.13 3.09
C GLY A 28 3.88 17.36 4.27
N VAL A 29 2.58 17.16 4.07
CA VAL A 29 1.56 17.25 5.13
C VAL A 29 1.81 16.22 6.23
N GLY A 30 2.27 15.01 5.88
CA GLY A 30 2.66 13.94 6.81
C GLY A 30 3.80 14.35 7.73
N LEU A 31 4.89 14.87 7.17
CA LEU A 31 6.02 15.38 7.96
C LEU A 31 5.59 16.53 8.87
N TYR A 32 4.80 17.46 8.35
CA TYR A 32 4.27 18.58 9.14
C TYR A 32 3.39 18.10 10.29
N ALA A 33 2.46 17.17 10.03
CA ALA A 33 1.59 16.61 11.07
C ALA A 33 2.38 15.90 12.17
N LEU A 34 3.45 15.18 11.81
CA LEU A 34 4.34 14.53 12.79
C LEU A 34 5.06 15.54 13.68
N LEU A 35 5.49 16.69 13.15
CA LEU A 35 6.12 17.75 13.95
C LEU A 35 5.14 18.38 14.97
N LEU A 36 3.83 18.30 14.70
CA LEU A 36 2.79 18.77 15.60
C LEU A 36 2.37 17.72 16.64
N THR A 37 2.78 16.45 16.48
CA THR A 37 2.29 15.38 17.36
C THR A 37 2.74 15.55 18.81
N PRO A 38 1.83 15.43 19.79
CA PRO A 38 2.21 15.36 21.18
C PRO A 38 2.92 14.03 21.46
N THR A 39 4.01 14.12 22.22
CA THR A 39 4.81 12.97 22.66
C THR A 39 5.19 13.14 24.12
N PHE A 40 5.35 12.02 24.82
CA PHE A 40 5.87 11.99 26.18
C PHE A 40 7.38 12.24 26.17
N ALA A 41 7.85 13.13 27.04
CA ALA A 41 9.27 13.38 27.30
C ALA A 41 9.60 12.90 28.71
N VAL A 42 10.39 11.83 28.80
CA VAL A 42 10.87 11.26 30.07
C VAL A 42 12.38 11.51 30.15
N ASP A 43 12.82 12.27 31.16
CA ASP A 43 14.23 12.48 31.49
C ASP A 43 15.13 12.85 30.29
N SER A 44 14.76 13.90 29.54
CA SER A 44 15.53 14.48 28.42
C SER A 44 15.81 13.57 27.22
N SER A 45 15.33 12.32 27.25
CA SER A 45 15.42 11.37 26.13
C SER A 45 14.00 10.99 25.66
N PHE A 46 13.81 10.82 24.36
CA PHE A 46 12.56 10.27 23.82
C PHE A 46 12.54 8.75 24.05
N SER A 47 12.62 8.32 25.31
CA SER A 47 12.61 6.91 25.71
C SER A 47 11.17 6.37 25.71
N ALA A 48 11.03 5.11 25.30
CA ALA A 48 9.75 4.41 25.31
C ALA A 48 9.33 4.21 26.77
N LEU A 49 8.09 4.56 27.10
CA LEU A 49 7.51 4.19 28.39
C LEU A 49 7.63 2.66 28.58
N PRO A 50 7.96 2.20 29.80
CA PRO A 50 8.17 0.78 30.09
C PRO A 50 6.90 -0.07 29.86
N ALA A 51 5.73 0.56 29.96
CA ALA A 51 4.43 -0.03 29.68
C ALA A 51 3.51 1.00 28.99
N ARG A 52 2.52 0.51 28.24
CA ARG A 52 1.48 1.38 27.66
C ARG A 52 0.56 1.86 28.78
N PRO A 53 0.34 3.18 28.94
CA PRO A 53 -0.55 3.67 29.98
C PRO A 53 -1.98 3.16 29.77
N THR A 54 -2.63 2.87 30.88
CA THR A 54 -4.05 2.52 30.96
C THR A 54 -4.93 3.73 31.21
N GLN A 55 -4.34 4.84 31.66
CA GLN A 55 -5.04 6.10 31.88
C GLN A 55 -4.14 7.29 31.52
N ILE A 56 -4.71 8.34 30.95
CA ILE A 56 -4.07 9.64 30.79
C ILE A 56 -4.99 10.68 31.42
N GLU A 57 -4.54 11.30 32.51
CA GLU A 57 -5.39 12.17 33.35
C GLU A 57 -6.67 11.42 33.74
N ASP A 58 -7.84 12.01 33.53
CA ASP A 58 -9.14 11.40 33.84
C ASP A 58 -9.66 10.47 32.73
N LEU A 59 -8.87 10.22 31.67
CA LEU A 59 -9.29 9.41 30.52
C LEU A 59 -8.80 7.97 30.65
N ASP A 60 -9.74 7.04 30.81
CA ASP A 60 -9.48 5.59 30.74
C ASP A 60 -9.21 5.14 29.30
N LEU A 61 -8.04 4.54 29.07
CA LEU A 61 -7.63 4.05 27.76
C LEU A 61 -7.99 2.58 27.58
N GLU A 62 -8.86 2.33 26.60
CA GLU A 62 -9.11 0.98 26.12
C GLU A 62 -7.87 0.39 25.44
N ALA A 63 -7.72 -0.95 25.49
CA ALA A 63 -6.62 -1.64 24.81
C ALA A 63 -6.53 -1.31 23.30
N SER A 64 -7.68 -1.05 22.68
CA SER A 64 -7.84 -0.67 21.27
C SER A 64 -7.24 0.72 20.95
N PHE A 65 -7.09 1.61 21.93
CA PHE A 65 -6.51 2.96 21.74
C PHE A 65 -5.11 2.90 21.10
N TRP A 66 -4.33 1.91 21.49
CA TRP A 66 -2.96 1.73 21.03
C TRP A 66 -2.83 1.05 19.66
N GLN A 67 -3.96 0.67 19.04
CA GLN A 67 -3.95 0.19 17.66
C GLN A 67 -3.51 1.31 16.71
N ARG A 68 -2.64 0.98 15.75
CA ARG A 68 -2.12 1.95 14.79
C ARG A 68 -3.19 2.35 13.78
N PHE A 69 -3.99 1.40 13.34
CA PHE A 69 -5.09 1.58 12.39
C PHE A 69 -6.42 1.26 13.08
N PRO A 70 -7.54 1.82 12.61
CA PRO A 70 -8.87 1.51 13.14
C PRO A 70 -9.35 0.15 12.63
N GLU A 71 -8.76 -0.95 13.08
CA GLU A 71 -9.02 -2.30 12.57
C GLU A 71 -10.35 -2.91 13.07
N PHE A 72 -11.41 -2.10 13.09
CA PHE A 72 -12.73 -2.48 13.59
C PHE A 72 -13.65 -2.95 12.47
N PHE A 73 -14.44 -4.00 12.74
CA PHE A 73 -15.49 -4.47 11.82
C PHE A 73 -16.80 -3.68 11.98
N LEU A 74 -17.03 -3.08 13.14
CA LEU A 74 -18.27 -2.37 13.48
C LEU A 74 -18.06 -0.84 13.47
N PRO A 75 -18.91 -0.06 12.76
CA PRO A 75 -18.77 1.40 12.68
C PRO A 75 -18.83 2.11 14.03
N HIS A 76 -19.62 1.59 14.98
CA HIS A 76 -19.73 2.20 16.30
C HIS A 76 -18.42 2.08 17.10
N SER A 77 -17.73 0.94 17.01
CA SER A 77 -16.41 0.74 17.64
C SER A 77 -15.36 1.68 17.06
N GLU A 78 -15.33 1.86 15.74
CA GLU A 78 -14.43 2.82 15.10
C GLU A 78 -14.73 4.27 15.52
N ARG A 79 -16.00 4.66 15.62
CA ARG A 79 -16.38 6.00 16.12
C ARG A 79 -15.92 6.23 17.55
N ARG A 80 -16.10 5.25 18.44
CA ARG A 80 -15.65 5.31 19.83
C ARG A 80 -14.13 5.45 19.91
N TRP A 81 -13.40 4.70 19.08
CA TRP A 81 -11.95 4.84 18.97
C TRP A 81 -11.55 6.24 18.49
N TRP A 82 -12.21 6.79 17.47
CA TRP A 82 -11.95 8.17 17.01
C TRP A 82 -12.24 9.23 18.08
N GLN A 83 -13.31 9.06 18.85
CA GLN A 83 -13.64 9.95 19.97
C GLN A 83 -12.56 9.89 21.05
N MET A 84 -12.03 8.70 21.35
CA MET A 84 -10.93 8.54 22.30
C MET A 84 -9.63 9.20 21.79
N GLN A 85 -9.29 9.02 20.50
CA GLN A 85 -8.12 9.69 19.90
C GLN A 85 -8.22 11.22 19.98
N GLU A 86 -9.41 11.77 19.71
CA GLU A 86 -9.69 13.21 19.81
C GLU A 86 -9.59 13.71 21.25
N ALA A 87 -10.24 13.02 22.21
CA ALA A 87 -10.22 13.40 23.61
C ALA A 87 -8.80 13.44 24.18
N VAL A 88 -8.00 12.40 23.89
CA VAL A 88 -6.60 12.34 24.30
C VAL A 88 -5.80 13.46 23.64
N TYR A 89 -5.99 13.73 22.34
CA TYR A 89 -5.28 14.82 21.67
C TYR A 89 -5.58 16.18 22.32
N GLN A 90 -6.84 16.46 22.65
CA GLN A 90 -7.25 17.73 23.28
C GLN A 90 -6.61 17.92 24.65
N VAL A 91 -6.53 16.86 25.47
CA VAL A 91 -5.84 16.91 26.77
C VAL A 91 -4.35 17.19 26.58
N LEU A 92 -3.70 16.51 25.62
CA LEU A 92 -2.27 16.65 25.38
C LEU A 92 -1.89 17.98 24.69
N GLU A 93 -2.80 18.61 23.96
CA GLU A 93 -2.55 19.89 23.31
C GLU A 93 -2.65 21.07 24.29
N THR A 94 -3.55 20.97 25.28
CA THR A 94 -3.84 22.05 26.23
C THR A 94 -2.92 22.04 27.45
N ARG A 95 -2.37 20.89 27.82
CA ARG A 95 -1.53 20.73 29.01
C ARG A 95 -0.04 20.63 28.67
N ARG A 96 0.82 21.11 29.58
CA ARG A 96 2.30 20.96 29.45
C ARG A 96 2.82 19.68 30.11
N THR A 97 2.11 19.20 31.11
CA THR A 97 2.42 18.00 31.89
C THR A 97 1.11 17.25 32.08
N VAL A 98 1.17 15.92 32.03
CA VAL A 98 0.03 15.06 32.30
C VAL A 98 0.41 13.92 33.22
N THR A 99 -0.51 13.54 34.08
CA THR A 99 -0.39 12.32 34.87
C THR A 99 -0.79 11.13 34.01
N ILE A 100 0.07 10.12 33.94
CA ILE A 100 -0.22 8.86 33.28
C ILE A 100 -0.23 7.75 34.32
N THR A 101 -1.16 6.81 34.16
CA THR A 101 -1.27 5.64 35.02
C THR A 101 -0.98 4.39 34.21
N TRP A 102 -0.15 3.49 34.72
CA TRP A 102 0.05 2.16 34.15
C TRP A 102 -0.04 1.09 35.23
N ILE A 103 -0.34 -0.13 34.79
CA ILE A 103 -0.41 -1.30 35.66
C ILE A 103 0.96 -1.98 35.65
N THR A 104 1.57 -2.13 36.83
CA THR A 104 2.82 -2.86 36.99
C THR A 104 2.62 -4.36 36.78
N ARG A 105 3.70 -5.14 36.66
CA ARG A 105 3.61 -6.61 36.56
C ARG A 105 2.90 -7.27 37.75
N ASN A 106 2.87 -6.59 38.89
CA ASN A 106 2.23 -7.06 40.11
C ASN A 106 0.73 -6.69 40.18
N GLY A 107 0.19 -6.02 39.15
CA GLY A 107 -1.20 -5.56 39.11
C GLY A 107 -1.45 -4.23 39.82
N GLU A 108 -0.42 -3.62 40.42
CA GLU A 108 -0.56 -2.35 41.13
C GLU A 108 -0.49 -1.16 40.14
N PRO A 109 -1.42 -0.19 40.24
CA PRO A 109 -1.36 1.03 39.45
C PRO A 109 -0.21 1.92 39.94
N GLN A 110 0.59 2.42 39.00
CA GLN A 110 1.60 3.45 39.25
C GLN A 110 1.29 4.68 38.42
N GLU A 111 1.40 5.84 39.07
CA GLU A 111 1.23 7.14 38.45
C GLU A 111 2.58 7.83 38.24
N GLN A 112 2.72 8.50 37.11
CA GLN A 112 3.87 9.36 36.83
C GLN A 112 3.41 10.61 36.11
N SER A 113 3.90 11.77 36.57
CA SER A 113 3.74 13.02 35.85
C SER A 113 4.79 13.11 34.75
N VAL A 114 4.35 13.24 33.50
CA VAL A 114 5.22 13.28 32.32
C VAL A 114 5.00 14.58 31.56
N ARG A 115 6.10 15.17 31.09
CA ARG A 115 6.05 16.39 30.28
C ARG A 115 5.64 16.06 28.85
N ILE A 116 4.78 16.88 28.28
CA ILE A 116 4.40 16.82 26.87
C ILE A 116 5.38 17.67 26.07
N ALA A 117 5.93 17.07 25.01
CA ALA A 117 6.83 17.72 24.08
C ALA A 117 6.43 17.40 22.64
N ARG A 118 6.91 18.25 21.72
CA ARG A 118 6.83 17.99 20.28
C ARG A 118 8.16 17.40 19.81
N PRO A 119 8.12 16.39 18.92
CA PRO A 119 9.35 15.78 18.42
C PRO A 119 10.09 16.77 17.52
N SER A 120 11.42 16.73 17.59
CA SER A 120 12.26 17.43 16.62
C SER A 120 12.18 16.76 15.24
N LEU A 121 12.54 17.49 14.18
CA LEU A 121 12.61 16.94 12.82
C LEU A 121 13.54 15.72 12.74
N THR A 122 14.66 15.72 13.47
CA THR A 122 15.58 14.58 13.49
C THR A 122 14.96 13.35 14.13
N THR A 123 14.18 13.52 15.21
CA THR A 123 13.41 12.44 15.83
C THR A 123 12.35 11.89 14.87
N VAL A 124 11.61 12.76 14.18
CA VAL A 124 10.60 12.38 13.18
C VAL A 124 11.23 11.58 12.04
N LEU A 125 12.33 12.10 11.47
CA LEU A 125 13.05 11.44 10.40
C LEU A 125 13.60 10.09 10.84
N LYS A 126 14.25 9.97 12.00
CA LYS A 126 14.74 8.68 12.52
C LYS A 126 13.67 7.59 12.57
N ARG A 127 12.42 7.95 12.85
CA ARG A 127 11.29 7.02 12.94
C ARG A 127 10.67 6.65 11.58
N THR A 128 10.70 7.56 10.60
CA THR A 128 9.87 7.46 9.40
C THR A 128 10.64 7.48 8.08
N TRP A 129 11.92 7.85 8.08
CA TRP A 129 12.72 8.06 6.85
C TRP A 129 12.67 6.87 5.90
N LEU A 130 12.72 5.65 6.45
CA LEU A 130 12.75 4.43 5.67
C LEU A 130 11.42 4.21 4.93
N ILE A 131 10.28 4.53 5.56
CA ILE A 131 8.95 4.41 4.94
C ILE A 131 8.83 5.44 3.80
N TYR A 132 9.28 6.67 4.04
CA TYR A 132 9.33 7.70 3.00
C TYR A 132 10.25 7.30 1.83
N TRP A 133 11.40 6.69 2.12
CA TRP A 133 12.33 6.22 1.10
C TRP A 133 11.71 5.12 0.22
N VAL A 134 11.01 4.16 0.83
CA VAL A 134 10.25 3.14 0.12
C VAL A 134 9.22 3.80 -0.80
N ALA A 135 8.46 4.79 -0.30
CA ALA A 135 7.48 5.49 -1.12
C ALA A 135 8.11 6.22 -2.33
N VAL A 136 9.27 6.86 -2.13
CA VAL A 136 10.02 7.52 -3.21
C VAL A 136 10.44 6.51 -4.28
N LEU A 137 10.93 5.32 -3.89
CA LEU A 137 11.27 4.27 -4.85
C LEU A 137 10.06 3.79 -5.64
N TYR A 138 8.89 3.66 -5.00
CA TYR A 138 7.63 3.38 -5.71
C TYR A 138 7.28 4.48 -6.72
N LEU A 139 7.39 5.76 -6.35
CA LEU A 139 7.13 6.89 -7.26
C LEU A 139 8.09 6.88 -8.46
N VAL A 140 9.39 6.71 -8.21
CA VAL A 140 10.41 6.68 -9.27
C VAL A 140 10.17 5.50 -10.21
N SER A 141 9.89 4.31 -9.66
CA SER A 141 9.56 3.14 -10.47
C SER A 141 8.27 3.33 -11.26
N ALA A 142 7.23 3.96 -10.69
CA ALA A 142 5.99 4.27 -11.40
C ALA A 142 6.24 5.18 -12.61
N VAL A 143 6.99 6.28 -12.42
CA VAL A 143 7.36 7.21 -13.49
C VAL A 143 8.20 6.51 -14.56
N SER A 144 9.15 5.65 -14.15
CA SER A 144 9.97 4.86 -15.06
C SER A 144 9.12 3.92 -15.93
N VAL A 145 8.22 3.15 -15.31
CA VAL A 145 7.31 2.23 -16.01
C VAL A 145 6.41 3.00 -16.98
N PHE A 146 5.82 4.12 -16.53
CA PHE A 146 4.94 4.94 -17.36
C PHE A 146 5.64 5.48 -18.61
N ARG A 147 6.93 5.85 -18.48
CA ARG A 147 7.74 6.33 -19.60
C ARG A 147 8.16 5.22 -20.56
N ARG A 148 8.50 4.03 -20.04
CA ARG A 148 9.08 2.92 -20.82
C ARG A 148 8.05 1.99 -21.43
N HIS A 149 6.94 1.71 -20.75
CA HIS A 149 5.94 0.74 -21.16
C HIS A 149 4.60 1.41 -21.44
N ARG A 150 4.33 1.67 -22.72
CA ARG A 150 3.08 2.29 -23.19
C ARG A 150 1.94 1.29 -23.40
N SER A 151 2.03 0.11 -22.80
CA SER A 151 1.04 -0.96 -22.92
C SER A 151 0.09 -0.98 -21.72
N LEU A 152 -1.08 -1.62 -21.86
CA LEU A 152 -2.04 -1.77 -20.76
C LEU A 152 -1.41 -2.38 -19.48
N PRO A 153 -0.60 -3.45 -19.54
CA PRO A 153 0.15 -3.94 -18.37
C PRO A 153 1.09 -2.89 -17.75
N GLY A 154 1.74 -2.07 -18.59
CA GLY A 154 2.57 -0.95 -18.13
C GLY A 154 1.77 0.09 -17.36
N SER A 155 0.64 0.53 -17.89
CA SER A 155 -0.25 1.49 -17.22
C SER A 155 -0.79 0.93 -15.90
N LEU A 156 -1.27 -0.33 -15.89
CA LEU A 156 -1.78 -0.98 -14.67
C LEU A 156 -0.70 -1.07 -13.59
N LEU A 157 0.52 -1.44 -13.97
CA LEU A 157 1.64 -1.49 -13.04
C LEU A 157 2.02 -0.10 -12.52
N ALA A 158 2.07 0.91 -13.39
CA ALA A 158 2.36 2.28 -12.98
C ALA A 158 1.31 2.79 -11.97
N PHE A 159 0.02 2.53 -12.21
CA PHE A 159 -1.03 2.84 -11.24
C PHE A 159 -0.83 2.09 -9.92
N PHE A 160 -0.56 0.78 -9.95
CA PHE A 160 -0.27 0.02 -8.74
C PHE A 160 0.85 0.66 -7.92
N LEU A 161 1.95 1.04 -8.58
CA LEU A 161 3.10 1.66 -7.92
C LEU A 161 2.77 3.05 -7.37
N LEU A 162 1.98 3.87 -8.07
CA LEU A 162 1.50 5.17 -7.56
C LEU A 162 0.61 5.02 -6.32
N PHE A 163 -0.34 4.09 -6.36
CA PHE A 163 -1.20 3.78 -5.22
C PHE A 163 -0.39 3.19 -4.05
N GLY A 164 0.63 2.36 -4.34
CA GLY A 164 1.57 1.86 -3.33
C GLY A 164 2.38 2.99 -2.68
N ALA A 165 2.88 3.94 -3.45
CA ALA A 165 3.54 5.14 -2.91
C ALA A 165 2.59 5.94 -2.01
N LEU A 166 1.37 6.19 -2.48
CA LEU A 166 0.33 6.90 -1.72
C LEU A 166 0.02 6.20 -0.38
N TYR A 167 -0.02 4.87 -0.40
CA TYR A 167 -0.20 4.05 0.81
C TYR A 167 0.91 4.29 1.82
N PHE A 168 2.18 4.19 1.40
CA PHE A 168 3.33 4.40 2.29
C PHE A 168 3.43 5.84 2.80
N LEU A 169 3.15 6.83 1.95
CA LEU A 169 3.15 8.26 2.33
C LEU A 169 2.09 8.57 3.38
N SER A 170 0.92 7.93 3.27
CA SER A 170 -0.18 8.07 4.23
C SER A 170 0.06 7.25 5.50
N ALA A 171 0.69 6.08 5.39
CA ALA A 171 0.99 5.22 6.53
C ALA A 171 2.13 5.77 7.40
N ALA A 172 3.12 6.45 6.82
CA ALA A 172 4.28 6.99 7.54
C ALA A 172 3.90 7.86 8.77
N PRO A 173 3.02 8.89 8.66
CA PRO A 173 2.60 9.67 9.82
C PRO A 173 1.77 8.86 10.81
N VAL A 174 0.89 7.98 10.33
CA VAL A 174 0.03 7.13 11.17
C VAL A 174 0.87 6.20 12.05
N VAL A 175 1.90 5.60 11.48
CA VAL A 175 2.79 4.65 12.17
C VAL A 175 3.87 5.37 12.99
N GLY A 176 4.34 6.52 12.52
CA GLY A 176 5.40 7.31 13.15
C GLY A 176 4.95 8.13 14.36
N ARG A 177 3.63 8.28 14.57
CA ARG A 177 3.07 9.01 15.71
C ARG A 177 3.52 8.41 17.03
N GLY A 178 3.76 9.28 18.02
CA GLY A 178 4.10 8.83 19.38
C GLY A 178 2.87 8.32 20.12
N ILE A 179 1.91 9.21 20.37
CA ILE A 179 0.66 8.90 21.07
C ILE A 179 -0.49 8.96 20.07
N THR A 180 -0.80 10.17 19.61
CA THR A 180 -1.86 10.43 18.63
C THR A 180 -1.44 11.54 17.65
N LEU A 181 -2.23 11.71 16.59
CA LEU A 181 -2.06 12.75 15.56
C LEU A 181 -3.12 13.82 15.74
N PRO A 182 -2.89 15.07 15.26
CA PRO A 182 -3.96 16.04 15.18
C PRO A 182 -5.14 15.42 14.39
N PRO A 183 -6.36 15.38 14.93
CA PRO A 183 -7.40 14.48 14.47
C PRO A 183 -7.82 14.66 13.01
N ARG A 184 -7.77 15.90 12.50
CA ARG A 184 -8.03 16.21 11.09
C ARG A 184 -7.02 15.55 10.16
N TYR A 185 -5.72 15.64 10.47
CA TYR A 185 -4.67 14.98 9.70
C TYR A 185 -4.75 13.47 9.86
N PHE A 186 -5.06 12.98 11.07
CA PHE A 186 -5.18 11.55 11.30
C PHE A 186 -6.28 10.92 10.44
N LYS A 187 -7.48 11.52 10.43
CA LYS A 187 -8.58 11.09 9.55
C LYS A 187 -8.19 11.15 8.08
N LEU A 188 -7.56 12.25 7.65
CA LEU A 188 -7.07 12.40 6.27
C LEU A 188 -6.14 11.26 5.87
N PHE A 189 -5.14 10.91 6.70
CA PHE A 189 -4.20 9.85 6.40
C PHE A 189 -4.84 8.46 6.40
N ILE A 190 -5.79 8.18 7.31
CA ILE A 190 -6.53 6.92 7.29
C ILE A 190 -7.39 6.81 6.03
N MET A 191 -8.09 7.87 5.64
CA MET A 191 -8.87 7.91 4.40
C MET A 191 -7.98 7.73 3.17
N ALA A 192 -6.85 8.44 3.10
CA ALA A 192 -5.90 8.33 2.01
C ALA A 192 -5.31 6.93 1.92
N LEU A 193 -4.96 6.31 3.05
CA LEU A 193 -4.47 4.93 3.13
C LEU A 193 -5.53 3.93 2.64
N TYR A 194 -6.79 4.12 3.03
CA TYR A 194 -7.89 3.28 2.61
C TYR A 194 -8.13 3.35 1.10
N ILE A 195 -8.14 4.55 0.54
CA ILE A 195 -8.22 4.76 -0.92
C ILE A 195 -6.98 4.16 -1.61
N ALA A 196 -5.80 4.34 -1.02
CA ALA A 196 -4.55 3.84 -1.55
C ALA A 196 -4.51 2.30 -1.65
N ALA A 197 -5.17 1.59 -0.72
CA ALA A 197 -5.28 0.13 -0.75
C ALA A 197 -5.99 -0.39 -2.02
N GLY A 198 -6.79 0.45 -2.69
CA GLY A 198 -7.37 0.14 -4.01
C GLY A 198 -6.35 -0.18 -5.10
N GLY A 199 -5.08 0.22 -4.92
CA GLY A 199 -3.98 -0.19 -5.79
C GLY A 199 -3.89 -1.71 -5.96
N LEU A 200 -4.26 -2.50 -4.95
CA LEU A 200 -4.22 -3.97 -5.05
C LEU A 200 -5.09 -4.52 -6.18
N ILE A 201 -6.19 -3.84 -6.54
CA ILE A 201 -7.04 -4.26 -7.65
C ILE A 201 -6.32 -4.06 -8.98
N THR A 202 -5.52 -2.99 -9.11
CA THR A 202 -4.70 -2.78 -10.30
C THR A 202 -3.61 -3.84 -10.46
N LEU A 203 -3.06 -4.36 -9.35
CA LEU A 203 -2.13 -5.49 -9.37
C LEU A 203 -2.83 -6.80 -9.78
N VAL A 204 -4.03 -7.05 -9.26
CA VAL A 204 -4.84 -8.22 -9.65
C VAL A 204 -5.22 -8.14 -11.13
N HIS A 205 -5.62 -6.97 -11.61
CA HIS A 205 -5.89 -6.73 -13.02
C HIS A 205 -4.63 -6.94 -13.87
N PHE A 206 -3.47 -6.44 -13.41
CA PHE A 206 -2.18 -6.71 -14.03
C PHE A 206 -1.93 -8.22 -14.17
N ALA A 207 -2.17 -9.01 -13.12
CA ALA A 207 -1.99 -10.47 -13.16
C ALA A 207 -2.93 -11.20 -14.15
N PHE A 208 -4.11 -10.65 -14.44
CA PHE A 208 -4.99 -11.19 -15.48
C PHE A 208 -4.53 -10.86 -16.91
N VAL A 209 -3.84 -9.74 -17.11
CA VAL A 209 -3.40 -9.28 -18.43
C VAL A 209 -1.98 -9.75 -18.73
N PHE A 210 -1.14 -9.92 -17.71
CA PHE A 210 0.25 -10.31 -17.84
C PHE A 210 0.44 -11.85 -17.83
N PRO A 211 1.35 -12.40 -18.64
CA PRO A 211 2.07 -11.78 -19.76
C PRO A 211 1.22 -11.70 -21.03
N ALA A 212 0.13 -12.46 -21.07
CA ALA A 212 -0.93 -12.37 -22.07
C ALA A 212 -2.30 -12.47 -21.36
N PRO A 213 -3.35 -11.83 -21.91
CA PRO A 213 -4.69 -11.86 -21.32
C PRO A 213 -5.20 -13.29 -21.15
N LYS A 214 -5.59 -13.66 -19.93
CA LYS A 214 -6.15 -14.99 -19.65
C LYS A 214 -7.44 -15.21 -20.43
N GLY A 215 -7.74 -16.48 -20.74
CA GLY A 215 -8.94 -16.86 -21.49
C GLY A 215 -10.25 -16.32 -20.90
N ILE A 216 -10.31 -16.19 -19.57
CA ILE A 216 -11.47 -15.59 -18.89
C ILE A 216 -11.71 -14.13 -19.28
N LEU A 217 -10.67 -13.33 -19.50
CA LEU A 217 -10.82 -11.94 -19.97
C LEU A 217 -11.22 -11.89 -21.44
N ARG A 218 -10.90 -12.90 -22.25
CA ARG A 218 -11.40 -12.99 -23.63
C ARG A 218 -12.90 -13.25 -23.66
N ARG A 219 -13.40 -14.09 -22.75
CA ARG A 219 -14.83 -14.40 -22.62
C ARG A 219 -15.62 -13.29 -21.90
N PHE A 220 -15.01 -12.66 -20.91
CA PHE A 220 -15.61 -11.63 -20.06
C PHE A 220 -14.66 -10.42 -19.92
N PRO A 221 -14.55 -9.56 -20.95
CA PRO A 221 -13.60 -8.45 -20.96
C PRO A 221 -13.90 -7.39 -19.90
N ARG A 222 -15.14 -7.33 -19.40
CA ARG A 222 -15.59 -6.38 -18.38
C ARG A 222 -15.43 -6.89 -16.93
N LEU A 223 -14.91 -8.10 -16.72
CA LEU A 223 -14.71 -8.67 -15.37
C LEU A 223 -13.89 -7.73 -14.44
N PRO A 224 -12.81 -7.07 -14.90
CA PRO A 224 -12.08 -6.13 -14.04
C PRO A 224 -12.93 -4.95 -13.59
N LEU A 225 -13.88 -4.47 -14.42
CA LEU A 225 -14.76 -3.35 -14.09
C LEU A 225 -15.61 -3.64 -12.85
N LEU A 226 -16.04 -4.89 -12.66
CA LEU A 226 -16.75 -5.30 -11.46
C LEU A 226 -15.87 -5.13 -10.21
N CYS A 227 -14.59 -5.46 -10.31
CA CYS A 227 -13.64 -5.30 -9.21
C CYS A 227 -13.45 -3.81 -8.85
N TYR A 228 -13.28 -2.95 -9.85
CA TYR A 228 -13.17 -1.51 -9.65
C TYR A 228 -14.46 -0.88 -9.14
N GLY A 229 -15.62 -1.26 -9.69
CA GLY A 229 -16.93 -0.75 -9.26
C GLY A 229 -17.24 -1.16 -7.82
N TYR A 230 -16.88 -2.40 -7.44
CA TYR A 230 -17.01 -2.87 -6.08
C TYR A 230 -16.12 -2.09 -5.11
N PHE A 231 -14.87 -1.84 -5.47
CA PHE A 231 -13.98 -1.01 -4.65
C PHE A 231 -14.48 0.42 -4.48
N PHE A 232 -14.94 1.02 -5.58
CA PHE A 232 -15.54 2.34 -5.55
C PHE A 232 -16.75 2.38 -4.59
N LEU A 233 -17.59 1.36 -4.61
CA LEU A 233 -18.69 1.21 -3.66
C LEU A 233 -18.17 1.13 -2.22
N THR A 234 -17.19 0.26 -1.92
CA THR A 234 -16.64 0.14 -0.56
C THR A 234 -16.00 1.43 -0.05
N VAL A 235 -15.27 2.15 -0.89
CA VAL A 235 -14.71 3.47 -0.57
C VAL A 235 -15.83 4.46 -0.28
N THR A 236 -16.86 4.51 -1.12
CA THR A 236 -18.00 5.40 -0.92
C THR A 236 -18.70 5.11 0.42
N LEU A 237 -18.95 3.82 0.72
CA LEU A 237 -19.57 3.39 1.97
C LEU A 237 -18.71 3.67 3.22
N TYR A 238 -17.39 3.59 3.10
CA TYR A 238 -16.48 3.93 4.20
C TYR A 238 -16.42 5.44 4.42
N LEU A 239 -16.26 6.22 3.36
CA LEU A 239 -16.23 7.69 3.43
C LEU A 239 -17.56 8.28 3.91
N SER A 240 -18.69 7.62 3.64
CA SER A 240 -20.00 7.99 4.17
C SER A 240 -20.23 7.53 5.62
N GLY A 241 -19.28 6.81 6.24
CA GLY A 241 -19.38 6.31 7.62
C GLY A 241 -20.39 5.18 7.83
N ILE A 242 -20.83 4.52 6.74
CA ILE A 242 -21.76 3.38 6.79
C ILE A 242 -21.01 2.11 7.21
N THR A 243 -19.80 1.93 6.70
CA THR A 243 -18.93 0.78 6.99
C THR A 243 -17.70 1.19 7.79
N ALA A 244 -17.13 0.25 8.53
CA ALA A 244 -15.89 0.45 9.28
C ALA A 244 -14.67 0.03 8.45
N PHE A 245 -13.49 0.52 8.80
CA PHE A 245 -12.25 0.26 8.08
C PHE A 245 -11.91 -1.24 8.00
N GLY A 246 -12.08 -2.00 9.09
CA GLY A 246 -11.83 -3.44 9.12
C GLY A 246 -12.83 -4.27 8.32
N SER A 247 -14.01 -3.74 8.00
CA SER A 247 -15.04 -4.45 7.23
C SER A 247 -14.58 -4.84 5.82
N THR A 248 -13.52 -4.22 5.30
CA THR A 248 -12.94 -4.55 4.00
C THR A 248 -11.83 -5.59 4.00
N PHE A 249 -11.43 -6.09 5.17
CA PHE A 249 -10.40 -7.14 5.27
C PHE A 249 -10.76 -8.44 4.53
N PRO A 250 -12.00 -8.94 4.55
CA PRO A 250 -12.38 -10.09 3.74
C PRO A 250 -12.11 -9.88 2.25
N PHE A 251 -12.22 -8.64 1.75
CA PHE A 251 -11.92 -8.32 0.35
C PHE A 251 -10.44 -8.35 0.08
N LEU A 252 -9.59 -7.86 0.99
CA LEU A 252 -8.14 -8.02 0.88
C LEU A 252 -7.75 -9.49 0.73
N CYS A 253 -8.36 -10.37 1.53
CA CYS A 253 -8.17 -11.82 1.42
C CYS A 253 -8.64 -12.33 0.07
N PHE A 254 -9.84 -11.94 -0.39
CA PHE A 254 -10.37 -12.33 -1.69
C PHE A 254 -9.45 -11.91 -2.85
N TRP A 255 -8.94 -10.67 -2.86
CA TRP A 255 -8.00 -10.19 -3.88
C TRP A 255 -6.68 -10.97 -3.88
N THR A 256 -6.19 -11.30 -2.69
CA THR A 256 -4.99 -12.13 -2.53
C THR A 256 -5.22 -13.54 -3.07
N LEU A 257 -6.38 -14.14 -2.78
CA LEU A 257 -6.77 -15.44 -3.35
C LEU A 257 -6.88 -15.39 -4.88
N LEU A 258 -7.42 -14.31 -5.44
CA LEU A 258 -7.50 -14.14 -6.89
C LEU A 258 -6.10 -14.00 -7.52
N LEU A 259 -5.19 -13.29 -6.86
CA LEU A 259 -3.78 -13.21 -7.27
C LEU A 259 -3.09 -14.58 -7.23
N ILE A 260 -3.33 -15.36 -6.16
CA ILE A 260 -2.84 -16.74 -6.05
C ILE A 260 -3.41 -17.61 -7.18
N ALA A 261 -4.72 -17.57 -7.41
CA ALA A 261 -5.38 -18.35 -8.44
C ALA A 261 -4.87 -17.99 -9.85
N THR A 262 -4.68 -16.71 -10.14
CA THR A 262 -4.13 -16.25 -11.44
C THR A 262 -2.68 -16.67 -11.62
N LEU A 263 -1.86 -16.62 -10.57
CA LEU A 263 -0.49 -17.15 -10.60
C LEU A 263 -0.49 -18.67 -10.89
N LEU A 264 -1.24 -19.45 -10.10
CA LEU A 264 -1.32 -20.92 -10.26
C LEU A 264 -1.80 -21.31 -11.65
N HIS A 265 -2.87 -20.66 -12.14
CA HIS A 265 -3.36 -20.86 -13.50
C HIS A 265 -2.27 -20.56 -14.54
N SER A 266 -1.52 -19.47 -14.38
CA SER A 266 -0.45 -19.10 -15.30
C SER A 266 0.70 -20.10 -15.31
N LEU A 267 1.09 -20.61 -14.14
CA LEU A 267 2.14 -21.63 -14.03
C LEU A 267 1.74 -22.96 -14.65
N TRP A 268 0.46 -23.32 -14.59
CA TRP A 268 -0.08 -24.55 -15.16
C TRP A 268 -0.26 -24.48 -16.68
N THR A 269 -0.79 -23.36 -17.17
CA THR A 269 -1.18 -23.20 -18.59
C THR A 269 -0.04 -22.77 -19.51
N GLU A 270 1.00 -22.13 -18.99
CA GLU A 270 2.07 -21.58 -19.83
C GLU A 270 3.03 -22.67 -20.30
N GLY A 271 3.00 -23.01 -21.60
CA GLY A 271 3.84 -24.04 -22.19
C GLY A 271 5.32 -23.66 -22.30
N ASP A 272 5.62 -22.36 -22.45
CA ASP A 272 6.99 -21.88 -22.57
C ASP A 272 7.69 -21.86 -21.19
N ARG A 273 8.80 -22.60 -21.06
CA ARG A 273 9.60 -22.69 -19.82
C ARG A 273 10.18 -21.34 -19.40
N PHE A 274 10.57 -20.49 -20.35
CA PHE A 274 11.14 -19.18 -20.08
C PHE A 274 10.06 -18.20 -19.61
N LEU A 275 8.91 -18.15 -20.31
CA LEU A 275 7.79 -17.30 -19.92
C LEU A 275 7.23 -17.72 -18.54
N ARG A 276 7.13 -19.02 -18.28
CA ARG A 276 6.74 -19.56 -16.97
C ARG A 276 7.66 -19.10 -15.83
N LYS A 277 8.98 -19.04 -16.07
CA LYS A 277 9.94 -18.51 -15.08
C LYS A 277 9.75 -17.01 -14.84
N GLN A 278 9.50 -16.22 -15.89
CA GLN A 278 9.22 -14.80 -15.75
C GLN A 278 7.92 -14.53 -14.97
N ILE A 279 6.86 -15.29 -15.26
CA ILE A 279 5.60 -15.26 -14.52
C ILE A 279 5.83 -15.55 -13.04
N SER A 280 6.58 -16.62 -12.75
CA SER A 280 6.94 -16.98 -11.37
C SER A 280 7.68 -15.84 -10.68
N LEU A 281 8.74 -15.31 -11.27
CA LEU A 281 9.54 -14.22 -10.67
C LEU A 281 8.73 -12.93 -10.45
N SER A 282 7.83 -12.61 -11.37
CA SER A 282 7.06 -11.36 -11.35
C SER A 282 5.87 -11.37 -10.39
N LEU A 283 5.13 -12.48 -10.31
CA LEU A 283 3.92 -12.60 -9.51
C LEU A 283 4.16 -13.25 -8.13
N MET A 284 5.29 -13.94 -7.93
CA MET A 284 5.67 -14.46 -6.60
C MET A 284 6.02 -13.33 -5.63
N ALA A 285 6.71 -12.28 -6.07
CA ALA A 285 7.10 -11.18 -5.19
C ALA A 285 5.88 -10.44 -4.57
N PRO A 286 4.85 -10.01 -5.35
CA PRO A 286 3.63 -9.44 -4.78
C PRO A 286 2.88 -10.40 -3.86
N LEU A 287 2.88 -11.70 -4.17
CA LEU A 287 2.25 -12.72 -3.32
C LEU A 287 2.97 -12.87 -1.98
N LEU A 288 4.30 -12.92 -1.98
CA LEU A 288 5.10 -12.96 -0.75
C LEU A 288 4.88 -11.70 0.08
N VAL A 289 4.89 -10.51 -0.54
CA VAL A 289 4.65 -9.24 0.16
C VAL A 289 3.23 -9.19 0.75
N GLY A 290 2.22 -9.67 0.00
CA GLY A 290 0.85 -9.78 0.48
C GLY A 290 0.69 -10.74 1.65
N LEU A 291 1.29 -11.94 1.56
CA LEU A 291 1.30 -12.92 2.64
C LEU A 291 2.01 -12.38 3.88
N PHE A 292 3.16 -11.71 3.70
CA PHE A 292 3.89 -11.09 4.80
C PHE A 292 3.03 -10.04 5.51
N PHE A 293 2.34 -9.18 4.75
CA PHE A 293 1.41 -8.19 5.32
C PHE A 293 0.26 -8.85 6.09
N ILE A 294 -0.37 -9.87 5.53
CA ILE A 294 -1.49 -10.55 6.18
C ILE A 294 -1.04 -11.24 7.47
N LEU A 295 0.06 -12.00 7.42
CA LEU A 295 0.50 -12.83 8.55
C LEU A 295 1.15 -12.03 9.68
N PHE A 296 1.89 -10.96 9.37
CA PHE A 296 2.70 -10.24 10.37
C PHE A 296 2.17 -8.86 10.74
N HIS A 297 1.22 -8.31 9.98
CA HIS A 297 0.60 -7.01 10.29
C HIS A 297 -0.89 -7.14 10.57
N LEU A 298 -1.65 -7.75 9.67
CA LEU A 298 -3.12 -7.77 9.77
C LEU A 298 -3.62 -8.81 10.79
N LEU A 299 -3.18 -10.06 10.68
CA LEU A 299 -3.63 -11.15 11.55
C LEU A 299 -3.28 -10.90 13.03
N PRO A 300 -2.07 -10.42 13.39
CA PRO A 300 -1.76 -10.09 14.78
C PRO A 300 -2.71 -9.04 15.36
N GLY A 301 -3.03 -7.99 14.60
CA GLY A 301 -3.98 -6.95 15.00
C GLY A 301 -5.38 -7.48 15.25
N VAL A 302 -5.89 -8.33 14.35
CA VAL A 302 -7.17 -9.03 14.51
C VAL A 302 -7.17 -9.97 15.72
N LEU A 303 -6.07 -10.66 16.00
CA LEU A 303 -5.92 -11.56 17.15
C LEU A 303 -5.60 -10.83 18.46
N GLY A 304 -5.48 -9.49 18.45
CA GLY A 304 -5.14 -8.70 19.64
C GLY A 304 -3.69 -8.85 20.10
N THR A 305 -2.81 -9.38 19.26
CA THR A 305 -1.37 -9.49 19.51
C THR A 305 -0.60 -8.32 18.89
N THR A 306 0.67 -8.15 19.27
CA THR A 306 1.46 -7.01 18.77
C THR A 306 1.89 -7.26 17.32
N PRO A 307 1.49 -6.41 16.35
CA PRO A 307 1.94 -6.56 14.97
C PRO A 307 3.43 -6.23 14.85
N MET A 308 4.09 -6.83 13.86
CA MET A 308 5.49 -6.53 13.56
C MET A 308 5.66 -5.04 13.25
N PRO A 309 6.81 -4.42 13.58
CA PRO A 309 7.02 -3.02 13.21
C PRO A 309 6.88 -2.83 11.69
N PHE A 310 6.00 -1.91 11.28
CA PHE A 310 5.68 -1.61 9.87
C PHE A 310 6.90 -1.31 8.99
N THR A 311 7.99 -0.83 9.58
CA THR A 311 9.28 -0.64 8.88
C THR A 311 9.78 -1.92 8.22
N HIS A 312 9.55 -3.10 8.81
CA HIS A 312 9.89 -4.39 8.21
C HIS A 312 9.02 -4.69 6.99
N PHE A 313 7.72 -4.41 7.05
CA PHE A 313 6.84 -4.53 5.90
C PHE A 313 7.24 -3.55 4.78
N ALA A 314 7.56 -2.30 5.12
CA ALA A 314 8.03 -1.31 4.16
C ALA A 314 9.33 -1.77 3.47
N LEU A 315 10.30 -2.29 4.24
CA LEU A 315 11.52 -2.91 3.70
C LEU A 315 11.22 -4.10 2.79
N PHE A 316 10.37 -5.02 3.23
CA PHE A 316 10.03 -6.21 2.45
C PHE A 316 9.31 -5.85 1.15
N SER A 317 8.50 -4.78 1.18
CA SER A 317 7.80 -4.24 0.02
C SER A 317 8.72 -3.62 -1.03
N LEU A 318 9.98 -3.32 -0.70
CA LEU A 318 10.97 -2.84 -1.67
C LEU A 318 11.19 -3.81 -2.82
N LEU A 319 10.86 -5.09 -2.66
CA LEU A 319 10.94 -6.06 -3.76
C LEU A 319 10.07 -5.64 -4.96
N LEU A 320 8.87 -5.09 -4.73
CA LEU A 320 7.90 -4.81 -5.79
C LEU A 320 8.32 -3.75 -6.81
N PRO A 321 8.86 -2.57 -6.41
CA PRO A 321 9.30 -1.56 -7.35
C PRO A 321 10.51 -1.99 -8.20
N PHE A 322 11.16 -3.13 -7.91
CA PHE A 322 12.22 -3.69 -8.74
C PHE A 322 11.74 -4.90 -9.55
N THR A 323 11.05 -5.85 -8.93
CA THR A 323 10.67 -7.11 -9.59
C THR A 323 9.61 -6.92 -10.68
N LEU A 324 8.61 -6.07 -10.43
CA LEU A 324 7.50 -5.89 -11.37
C LEU A 324 7.91 -5.11 -12.63
N PRO A 325 8.65 -3.99 -12.55
CA PRO A 325 9.17 -3.34 -13.76
C PRO A 325 10.12 -4.26 -14.54
N SER A 326 11.00 -4.98 -13.84
CA SER A 326 11.91 -5.94 -14.47
C SER A 326 11.15 -7.04 -15.24
N ALA A 327 9.98 -7.46 -14.75
CA ALA A 327 9.15 -8.44 -15.45
C ALA A 327 8.61 -7.91 -16.78
N LEU A 328 8.21 -6.63 -16.83
CA LEU A 328 7.75 -6.00 -18.07
C LEU A 328 8.90 -5.82 -19.07
N ASP A 329 10.08 -5.38 -18.59
CA ASP A 329 11.28 -5.27 -19.43
C ASP A 329 11.66 -6.63 -20.01
N ASN A 330 11.67 -7.68 -19.19
CA ASN A 330 11.97 -9.05 -19.60
C ASN A 330 10.94 -9.63 -20.59
N LEU A 331 9.65 -9.32 -20.42
CA LEU A 331 8.61 -9.72 -21.37
C LEU A 331 8.81 -9.03 -22.72
N ARG A 332 9.12 -7.73 -22.70
CA ARG A 332 9.38 -6.96 -23.91
C ARG A 332 10.56 -7.53 -24.70
N LEU A 333 11.69 -7.77 -24.04
CA LEU A 333 12.88 -8.36 -24.67
C LEU A 333 12.59 -9.74 -25.27
N TYR A 334 11.76 -10.54 -24.59
CA TYR A 334 11.33 -11.83 -25.10
C TYR A 334 10.48 -11.70 -26.38
N GLN A 335 9.53 -10.77 -26.40
CA GLN A 335 8.70 -10.50 -27.57
C GLN A 335 9.54 -9.99 -28.77
N GLU A 336 10.49 -9.09 -28.51
CA GLU A 336 11.43 -8.59 -29.52
C GLU A 336 12.25 -9.74 -30.12
N ARG A 337 12.76 -10.65 -29.28
CA ARG A 337 13.48 -11.86 -29.75
C ARG A 337 12.60 -12.77 -30.62
N LEU A 338 11.37 -13.05 -30.19
CA LEU A 338 10.45 -13.88 -30.98
C LEU A 338 10.14 -13.26 -32.35
N GLN A 339 10.01 -11.94 -32.41
CA GLN A 339 9.77 -11.22 -33.66
C GLN A 339 10.98 -11.31 -34.62
N VAL A 340 12.21 -11.23 -34.10
CA VAL A 340 13.44 -11.43 -34.88
C VAL A 340 13.54 -12.88 -35.39
N GLU A 341 13.21 -13.87 -34.55
CA GLU A 341 13.22 -15.27 -34.98
C GLU A 341 12.16 -15.55 -36.07
N HIS A 342 10.98 -14.94 -35.95
CA HIS A 342 9.91 -15.09 -36.94
C HIS A 342 10.27 -14.45 -38.29
N THR A 343 10.79 -13.22 -38.26
CA THR A 343 11.24 -12.52 -39.48
C THR A 343 12.38 -13.27 -40.16
N SER A 344 13.36 -13.78 -39.41
CA SER A 344 14.44 -14.61 -39.96
C SER A 344 13.93 -15.91 -40.59
N ARG A 345 12.90 -16.56 -40.01
CA ARG A 345 12.26 -17.74 -40.63
C ARG A 345 11.55 -17.39 -41.92
N GLN A 346 10.78 -16.30 -41.95
CA GLN A 346 10.10 -15.83 -43.15
C GLN A 346 11.10 -15.48 -44.27
N GLU A 347 12.23 -14.86 -43.94
CA GLU A 347 13.29 -14.59 -44.91
C GLU A 347 13.93 -15.87 -45.45
N ARG A 348 14.21 -16.86 -44.59
CA ARG A 348 14.72 -18.16 -45.02
C ARG A 348 13.73 -18.92 -45.91
N GLU A 349 12.44 -18.85 -45.60
CA GLU A 349 11.39 -19.43 -46.44
C GLU A 349 11.33 -18.73 -47.80
N ARG A 350 11.33 -17.39 -47.84
CA ARG A 350 11.37 -16.62 -49.09
C ARG A 350 12.58 -16.98 -49.96
N MET A 351 13.78 -16.99 -49.39
CA MET A 351 14.99 -17.39 -50.10
C MET A 351 14.91 -18.82 -50.66
N ARG A 352 14.26 -19.75 -49.93
CA ARG A 352 14.04 -21.12 -50.44
C ARG A 352 13.08 -21.15 -51.63
N TRP A 353 11.99 -20.39 -51.58
CA TRP A 353 11.07 -20.26 -52.72
C TRP A 353 11.79 -19.65 -53.93
N ASP A 354 12.53 -18.57 -53.73
CA ASP A 354 13.29 -17.90 -54.80
C ASP A 354 14.35 -18.82 -55.44
N LEU A 355 14.97 -19.72 -54.67
CA LEU A 355 15.96 -20.69 -55.15
C LEU A 355 15.35 -21.93 -55.83
N HIS A 356 14.07 -22.24 -55.59
CA HIS A 356 13.39 -23.40 -56.18
C HIS A 356 12.60 -23.04 -57.44
N ASP A 357 12.28 -21.75 -57.66
CA ASP A 357 11.56 -21.24 -58.84
C ASP A 357 12.52 -20.74 -59.96
N THR A 358 13.84 -20.80 -59.75
CA THR A 358 14.90 -20.63 -60.77
C THR A 358 15.49 -21.97 -61.17
#